data_AF-A0A5B2XHY7-F1
#
_entry.id   AF-A0A5B2XHY7-F1
#
_cell.length_a   1.000
_cell.length_b   1.000
_cell.length_c   1.000
_cell.angle_alpha   90.00
_cell.angle_beta   90.00
_cell.angle_gamma   90.00
#
_symmetry.space_group_name_H-M   'P 1'
#
loop_
_entity.id
_entity.type
_entity.pdbx_description
1 polymer ?
#
loop_
_entity_poly.entity_id
_entity_poly.type
_entity_poly.pdbx_seq_one_letter_code
_entity_poly.pdbx_strand_id
1 'polypeptide(L)'
;MAYRLLGSVEVCSGGRMLPLRGVRRQALLAVLLLWHGRAVPVERIVDAVWDQRVPGSARTQVHGMVSELRRLLPDGVIQTCPSGYLARVAPGELDLAVFEERARRGRQALAQDQPMQAAELLGSALSLWRGPVLAGLSTPLLTAEAARLAEHRLSVVEDWVTAEFTLGRHRALVAELAALVAEHPLRELLREQLMLALWHTGRAAEALAVYRDGRRLLREELGMEPGAPLRRLEQAILADDPTLRAATPGPVCQLPADPADFTGRARELAWLTEALTPHGTGATVVALSGPPLTGKSALAVHAAHLLRTRFPDGQLYADLSTDQDVLPRFLRALGVPVEGTSESERRELFRMCLADRRVLIVLDNATSAAQIRPLLPGVATSATLVTGRARLTGLPGVRLLDLDVLSLRDAHALLAVADPVAATEIITACARIPLAIRIAGARLAAHPHWTAAVLAERLRDPDHRLAELVHGDLDLSATFAATTPLTQEGGRALRRVGGLPDRPITAADAAVPGRVLEELSDARLLLATRTGYHCAPLVRLYARLLGVPSAGEAPS
;
A
#
# COMPACT_ATOMS: atom_id res chain seq x y z
N MET A 1 -32.59 -13.28 -23.06
CA MET A 1 -33.11 -12.01 -23.62
C MET A 1 -32.43 -10.85 -22.91
N ALA A 2 -32.54 -9.63 -23.42
CA ALA A 2 -32.18 -8.42 -22.65
C ALA A 2 -33.24 -7.34 -22.86
N TYR A 3 -33.68 -6.73 -21.78
CA TYR A 3 -34.67 -5.67 -21.71
C TYR A 3 -33.98 -4.43 -21.16
N ARG A 4 -34.12 -3.31 -21.87
CA ARG A 4 -33.40 -2.10 -21.51
C ARG A 4 -34.33 -0.91 -21.34
N LEU A 5 -34.33 -0.31 -20.16
CA LEU A 5 -35.12 0.87 -19.80
C LEU A 5 -34.25 2.10 -19.49
N LEU A 6 -32.97 1.92 -19.17
CA LEU A 6 -32.03 3.00 -18.80
C LEU A 6 -31.51 3.73 -20.06
N GLY A 7 -32.43 4.27 -20.83
CA GLY A 7 -32.25 4.85 -22.15
C GLY A 7 -33.55 4.75 -22.95
N SER A 8 -33.45 4.66 -24.28
CA SER A 8 -34.57 4.18 -25.11
C SER A 8 -34.99 2.76 -24.74
N VAL A 9 -36.30 2.51 -24.78
CA VAL A 9 -36.87 1.18 -24.51
C VAL A 9 -36.48 0.21 -25.62
N GLU A 10 -35.65 -0.78 -25.26
CA GLU A 10 -35.13 -1.78 -26.19
C GLU A 10 -35.36 -3.20 -25.67
N VAL A 11 -35.57 -4.12 -26.60
CA VAL A 11 -35.56 -5.56 -26.33
C VAL A 11 -34.60 -6.22 -27.30
N CYS A 12 -33.69 -7.04 -26.78
CA CYS A 12 -32.69 -7.76 -27.56
C CYS A 12 -32.83 -9.28 -27.35
N SER A 13 -32.70 -10.03 -28.43
CA SER A 13 -32.64 -11.49 -28.45
C SER A 13 -31.39 -11.94 -29.21
N GLY A 14 -30.52 -12.74 -28.58
CA GLY A 14 -29.27 -13.20 -29.19
C GLY A 14 -28.37 -12.07 -29.72
N GLY A 15 -28.36 -10.91 -29.05
CA GLY A 15 -27.60 -9.72 -29.48
C GLY A 15 -28.28 -8.87 -30.57
N ARG A 16 -29.42 -9.28 -31.12
CA ARG A 16 -30.19 -8.50 -32.11
C ARG A 16 -31.34 -7.76 -31.46
N MET A 17 -31.50 -6.49 -31.81
CA MET A 17 -32.63 -5.67 -31.35
C MET A 17 -33.93 -6.12 -32.04
N LEU A 18 -34.98 -6.36 -31.25
CA LEU A 18 -36.31 -6.70 -31.73
C LEU A 18 -37.07 -5.42 -32.12
N PRO A 19 -37.87 -5.45 -33.20
CA PRO A 19 -38.59 -4.27 -33.68
C PRO A 19 -39.82 -3.97 -32.81
N LEU A 20 -39.61 -3.28 -31.69
CA LEU A 20 -40.69 -2.81 -30.81
C LEU A 20 -41.34 -1.53 -31.39
N ARG A 21 -42.12 -1.71 -32.46
CA ARG A 21 -42.71 -0.59 -33.21
C ARG A 21 -43.82 0.08 -32.41
N GLY A 22 -43.84 1.41 -32.36
CA GLY A 22 -44.95 2.20 -31.82
C GLY A 22 -44.83 2.51 -30.33
N VAL A 23 -44.91 3.81 -30.03
CA VAL A 23 -44.72 4.42 -28.70
C VAL A 23 -45.63 3.79 -27.63
N ARG A 24 -46.89 3.47 -27.99
CA ARG A 24 -47.85 2.86 -27.05
C ARG A 24 -47.44 1.46 -26.59
N ARG A 25 -46.87 0.64 -27.49
CA ARG A 25 -46.36 -0.70 -27.12
C ARG A 25 -45.10 -0.61 -26.27
N GLN A 26 -44.23 0.36 -26.57
CA GLN A 26 -43.06 0.66 -25.76
C GLN A 26 -43.47 1.11 -24.35
N ALA A 27 -44.45 2.02 -24.23
CA ALA A 27 -45.00 2.46 -22.96
C ALA A 27 -45.64 1.34 -22.15
N LEU A 28 -46.42 0.46 -22.79
CA LEU A 28 -47.01 -0.71 -22.14
C LEU A 28 -45.92 -1.66 -21.63
N LEU A 29 -44.92 -1.98 -22.45
CA LEU A 29 -43.83 -2.85 -21.99
C LEU A 29 -43.02 -2.20 -20.86
N ALA A 30 -42.73 -0.90 -20.98
CA ALA A 30 -42.01 -0.14 -19.97
C ALA A 30 -42.73 -0.18 -18.61
N VAL A 31 -44.05 0.09 -18.57
CA VAL A 31 -44.81 0.03 -17.31
C VAL A 31 -44.89 -1.39 -16.74
N LEU A 32 -44.85 -2.45 -17.56
CA LEU A 32 -44.80 -3.80 -17.00
C LEU A 32 -43.41 -4.13 -16.42
N LEU A 33 -42.33 -3.67 -17.06
CA LEU A 33 -40.96 -3.93 -16.64
C LEU A 33 -40.51 -3.06 -15.45
N LEU A 34 -41.01 -1.83 -15.32
CA LEU A 34 -40.80 -0.97 -14.14
C LEU A 34 -41.35 -1.62 -12.86
N TRP A 35 -42.43 -2.41 -12.98
CA TRP A 35 -43.01 -3.20 -11.90
C TRP A 35 -42.75 -4.70 -12.09
N HIS A 36 -41.56 -5.07 -12.61
CA HIS A 36 -41.25 -6.48 -12.87
C HIS A 36 -41.52 -7.38 -11.66
N GLY A 37 -42.11 -8.54 -11.91
CA GLY A 37 -42.52 -9.49 -10.87
C GLY A 37 -43.77 -9.09 -10.07
N ARG A 38 -44.38 -7.92 -10.31
CA ARG A 38 -45.59 -7.43 -9.65
C ARG A 38 -46.72 -7.22 -10.67
N ALA A 39 -47.97 -7.44 -10.23
CA ALA A 39 -49.14 -7.21 -11.07
C ALA A 39 -49.42 -5.71 -11.23
N VAL A 40 -49.62 -5.29 -12.48
CA VAL A 40 -49.98 -3.94 -12.89
C VAL A 40 -51.45 -3.94 -13.33
N PRO A 41 -52.33 -3.18 -12.64
CA PRO A 41 -53.72 -3.00 -13.05
C PRO A 41 -53.85 -2.44 -14.46
N VAL A 42 -54.91 -2.84 -15.17
CA VAL A 42 -55.16 -2.36 -16.54
C VAL A 42 -55.29 -0.84 -16.57
N GLU A 43 -55.86 -0.24 -15.53
CA GLU A 43 -56.02 1.20 -15.36
C GLU A 43 -54.65 1.90 -15.33
N ARG A 44 -53.67 1.37 -14.59
CA ARG A 44 -52.31 1.92 -14.56
C ARG A 44 -51.59 1.75 -15.92
N ILE A 45 -51.88 0.66 -16.64
CA ILE A 45 -51.37 0.49 -18.01
C ILE A 45 -51.98 1.56 -18.93
N VAL A 46 -53.27 1.87 -18.76
CA VAL A 46 -53.93 2.93 -19.51
C VAL A 46 -53.25 4.28 -19.24
N ASP A 47 -53.00 4.64 -17.98
CA ASP A 47 -52.33 5.89 -17.61
C ASP A 47 -50.88 5.99 -18.14
N ALA A 48 -50.19 4.86 -18.28
CA ALA A 48 -48.85 4.82 -18.84
C ALA A 48 -48.83 4.98 -20.37
N VAL A 49 -49.88 4.51 -21.05
CA VAL A 49 -49.95 4.46 -22.53
C VAL A 49 -50.61 5.69 -23.13
N TRP A 50 -51.61 6.24 -22.45
CA TRP A 50 -52.36 7.42 -22.87
C TRP A 50 -52.17 8.56 -21.87
N ASP A 51 -52.06 9.77 -22.41
CA ASP A 51 -52.10 11.00 -21.63
C ASP A 51 -53.58 11.45 -21.47
N GLN A 52 -53.97 12.66 -21.87
CA GLN A 52 -55.30 13.21 -21.55
C GLN A 52 -56.49 12.63 -22.35
N ARG A 53 -56.26 11.97 -23.49
CA ARG A 53 -57.34 11.44 -24.36
C ARG A 53 -57.36 9.92 -24.36
N VAL A 54 -57.91 9.34 -23.28
CA VAL A 54 -58.14 7.90 -23.16
C VAL A 54 -59.34 7.49 -24.02
N PRO A 55 -59.17 6.59 -25.01
CA PRO A 55 -60.29 6.11 -25.82
C PRO A 55 -61.21 5.18 -25.01
N GLY A 56 -62.51 5.17 -25.30
CA GLY A 56 -63.45 4.21 -24.67
C GLY A 56 -63.07 2.73 -24.90
N SER A 57 -62.28 2.45 -25.94
CA SER A 57 -61.74 1.13 -26.26
C SER A 57 -60.36 0.83 -25.63
N ALA A 58 -59.88 1.65 -24.68
CA ALA A 58 -58.53 1.52 -24.11
C ALA A 58 -58.23 0.13 -23.56
N ARG A 59 -59.15 -0.47 -22.79
CA ARG A 59 -59.00 -1.85 -22.27
C ARG A 59 -58.81 -2.87 -23.40
N THR A 60 -59.62 -2.80 -24.45
CA THR A 60 -59.50 -3.68 -25.62
C THR A 60 -58.17 -3.46 -26.36
N GLN A 61 -57.72 -2.21 -26.49
CA GLN A 61 -56.41 -1.90 -27.08
C GLN A 61 -55.24 -2.43 -26.23
N VAL A 62 -55.34 -2.40 -24.90
CA VAL A 62 -54.35 -3.04 -23.99
C VAL A 62 -54.27 -4.53 -24.26
N HIS A 63 -55.41 -5.23 -24.36
CA HIS A 63 -55.42 -6.66 -24.69
C HIS A 63 -54.76 -6.96 -26.04
N GLY A 64 -55.04 -6.14 -27.06
CA GLY A 64 -54.41 -6.23 -28.38
C GLY A 64 -52.89 -6.06 -28.32
N MET A 65 -52.41 -5.01 -27.65
CA MET A 65 -50.98 -4.76 -27.47
C MET A 65 -50.28 -5.87 -26.67
N VAL A 66 -50.92 -6.42 -25.63
CA VAL A 66 -50.38 -7.57 -24.88
C VAL A 66 -50.27 -8.81 -25.78
N SER A 67 -51.28 -9.08 -26.61
CA SER A 67 -51.24 -10.19 -27.58
C SER A 67 -50.10 -10.05 -28.58
N GLU A 68 -49.84 -8.83 -29.05
CA GLU A 68 -48.71 -8.54 -29.96
C GLU A 68 -47.37 -8.67 -29.25
N LEU A 69 -47.23 -8.17 -28.02
CA LEU A 69 -46.00 -8.32 -27.25
C LEU A 69 -45.71 -9.78 -26.92
N ARG A 70 -46.72 -10.60 -26.61
CA ARG A 70 -46.56 -12.05 -26.42
C ARG A 70 -46.09 -12.78 -27.67
N ARG A 71 -46.43 -12.29 -28.86
CA ARG A 71 -45.92 -12.84 -30.13
C ARG A 71 -44.46 -12.47 -30.39
N LEU A 72 -43.99 -11.36 -29.83
CA LEU A 72 -42.62 -10.86 -30.02
C LEU A 72 -41.64 -11.36 -28.94
N LEU A 73 -42.14 -11.67 -27.75
CA LEU A 73 -41.35 -12.06 -26.59
C LEU A 73 -41.47 -13.58 -26.33
N PRO A 74 -40.51 -14.21 -25.64
CA PRO A 74 -40.64 -15.59 -25.21
C PRO A 74 -41.90 -15.83 -24.37
N ASP A 75 -42.41 -17.07 -24.44
CA ASP A 75 -43.56 -17.49 -23.64
C ASP A 75 -43.31 -17.30 -22.14
N GLY A 76 -44.36 -16.86 -21.44
CA GLY A 76 -44.32 -16.67 -19.99
C GLY A 76 -43.74 -15.33 -19.51
N VAL A 77 -43.18 -14.49 -20.40
CA VAL A 77 -42.69 -13.15 -20.01
C VAL A 77 -43.83 -12.25 -19.55
N ILE A 78 -44.93 -12.18 -20.30
CA ILE A 78 -46.12 -11.39 -19.91
C ILE A 78 -47.24 -12.35 -19.49
N GLN A 79 -47.60 -12.32 -18.22
CA GLN A 79 -48.62 -13.19 -17.63
C GLN A 79 -49.89 -12.39 -17.34
N THR A 80 -51.04 -13.01 -17.59
CA THR A 80 -52.33 -12.46 -17.17
C THR A 80 -52.58 -12.91 -15.73
N CYS A 81 -53.00 -11.98 -14.87
CA CYS A 81 -53.38 -12.27 -13.49
C CYS A 81 -54.75 -11.66 -13.20
N PRO A 82 -55.45 -12.07 -12.11
CA PRO A 82 -56.75 -11.52 -11.76
C PRO A 82 -56.76 -9.99 -11.63
N SER A 83 -55.64 -9.40 -11.20
CA SER A 83 -55.47 -7.96 -11.00
C SER A 83 -54.85 -7.21 -12.18
N GLY A 84 -54.69 -7.83 -13.36
CA GLY A 84 -54.14 -7.20 -14.56
C GLY A 84 -53.04 -8.02 -15.23
N TYR A 85 -51.88 -7.41 -15.46
CA TYR A 85 -50.74 -8.04 -16.15
C TYR A 85 -49.46 -7.90 -15.34
N LEU A 86 -48.57 -8.88 -15.43
CA LEU A 86 -47.21 -8.76 -14.91
C LEU A 86 -46.18 -9.19 -15.94
N ALA A 87 -45.02 -8.53 -15.93
CA ALA A 87 -43.83 -9.02 -16.63
C ALA A 87 -42.93 -9.78 -15.66
N ARG A 88 -42.45 -10.96 -16.06
CA ARG A 88 -41.43 -11.74 -15.35
C ARG A 88 -40.29 -12.03 -16.30
N VAL A 89 -39.11 -11.52 -15.94
CA VAL A 89 -37.86 -11.68 -16.68
C VAL A 89 -36.85 -12.40 -15.79
N ALA A 90 -35.89 -13.10 -16.38
CA ALA A 90 -34.89 -13.81 -15.60
C ALA A 90 -33.89 -12.81 -14.96
N PRO A 91 -33.24 -13.18 -13.84
CA PRO A 91 -32.18 -12.38 -13.25
C PRO A 91 -31.10 -12.03 -14.29
N GLY A 92 -30.69 -10.76 -14.33
CA GLY A 92 -29.69 -10.29 -15.30
C GLY A 92 -30.24 -9.86 -16.66
N GLU A 93 -31.52 -10.12 -16.97
CA GLU A 93 -32.09 -9.74 -18.28
C GLU A 93 -32.61 -8.30 -18.34
N LEU A 94 -32.93 -7.67 -17.21
CA LEU A 94 -33.42 -6.29 -17.14
C LEU A 94 -32.33 -5.37 -16.59
N ASP A 95 -31.92 -4.38 -17.39
CA ASP A 95 -30.86 -3.43 -17.01
C ASP A 95 -31.18 -2.66 -15.72
N LEU A 96 -32.43 -2.26 -15.51
CA LEU A 96 -32.89 -1.58 -14.30
C LEU A 96 -32.67 -2.45 -13.05
N ALA A 97 -33.05 -3.72 -13.09
CA ALA A 97 -32.86 -4.64 -11.96
C ALA A 97 -31.36 -4.90 -11.69
N VAL A 98 -30.54 -4.99 -12.75
CA VAL A 98 -29.08 -5.14 -12.62
C VAL A 98 -28.46 -3.88 -12.01
N PHE A 99 -28.90 -2.70 -12.44
CA PHE A 99 -28.48 -1.41 -11.88
C PHE A 99 -28.81 -1.33 -10.38
N GLU A 100 -30.05 -1.61 -9.99
CA GLU A 100 -30.49 -1.53 -8.60
C GLU A 100 -29.71 -2.50 -7.69
N GLU A 101 -29.48 -3.73 -8.15
CA GLU A 101 -28.71 -4.72 -7.40
C GLU A 101 -27.24 -4.33 -7.26
N ARG A 102 -26.60 -3.85 -8.34
CA ARG A 102 -25.20 -3.38 -8.29
C ARG A 102 -25.06 -2.14 -7.41
N ALA A 103 -25.99 -1.19 -7.50
CA ALA A 103 -26.03 0.00 -6.66
C ALA A 103 -26.19 -0.36 -5.17
N ARG A 104 -27.08 -1.30 -4.85
CA ARG A 104 -27.27 -1.81 -3.49
C ARG A 104 -26.00 -2.47 -2.95
N ARG A 105 -25.37 -3.35 -3.72
CA ARG A 105 -24.12 -4.02 -3.31
C ARG A 105 -22.94 -3.05 -3.21
N GLY A 106 -22.86 -2.06 -4.10
CA GLY A 106 -21.84 -1.02 -4.06
C GLY A 106 -21.94 -0.15 -2.80
N ARG A 107 -23.15 0.28 -2.41
CA ARG A 107 -23.39 0.95 -1.13
C ARG A 107 -23.06 0.09 0.08
N GLN A 108 -23.37 -1.21 0.01
CA GLN A 108 -23.00 -2.13 1.07
C GLN A 108 -21.46 -2.24 1.21
N ALA A 109 -20.73 -2.27 0.09
CA ALA A 109 -19.27 -2.25 0.10
C ALA A 109 -18.71 -0.93 0.68
N LEU A 110 -19.32 0.23 0.38
CA LEU A 110 -18.97 1.50 1.02
C LEU A 110 -19.15 1.44 2.54
N ALA A 111 -20.30 0.94 3.01
CA ALA A 111 -20.60 0.80 4.43
C ALA A 111 -19.67 -0.18 5.16
N GLN A 112 -19.02 -1.08 4.41
CA GLN A 112 -18.05 -2.06 4.90
C GLN A 112 -16.60 -1.62 4.69
N ASP A 113 -16.36 -0.36 4.31
CA ASP A 113 -15.04 0.22 4.03
C ASP A 113 -14.24 -0.56 2.97
N GLN A 114 -14.94 -0.98 1.91
CA GLN A 114 -14.39 -1.71 0.75
C GLN A 114 -14.44 -0.84 -0.51
N PRO A 115 -13.65 0.24 -0.60
CA PRO A 115 -13.80 1.28 -1.63
C PRO A 115 -13.53 0.76 -3.05
N MET A 116 -12.62 -0.21 -3.24
CA MET A 116 -12.36 -0.80 -4.56
C MET A 116 -13.59 -1.54 -5.10
N GLN A 117 -14.18 -2.41 -4.28
CA GLN A 117 -15.36 -3.16 -4.67
C GLN A 117 -16.57 -2.24 -4.88
N ALA A 118 -16.71 -1.22 -4.04
CA ALA A 118 -17.73 -0.19 -4.22
C ALA A 118 -17.59 0.53 -5.58
N ALA A 119 -16.38 1.01 -5.89
CA ALA A 119 -16.09 1.70 -7.14
C ALA A 119 -16.44 0.84 -8.38
N GLU A 120 -16.02 -0.43 -8.40
CA GLU A 120 -16.31 -1.36 -9.49
C GLU A 120 -17.82 -1.64 -9.65
N LEU A 121 -18.51 -1.90 -8.53
CA LEU A 121 -19.95 -2.20 -8.56
C LEU A 121 -20.77 -0.99 -8.98
N LEU A 122 -20.50 0.19 -8.42
CA LEU A 122 -21.23 1.42 -8.72
C LEU A 122 -20.91 1.90 -10.15
N GLY A 123 -19.65 1.89 -10.56
CA GLY A 123 -19.24 2.24 -11.92
C GLY A 123 -19.87 1.32 -12.97
N SER A 124 -19.89 0.00 -12.71
CA SER A 124 -20.57 -0.95 -13.60
C SER A 124 -22.10 -0.85 -13.56
N ALA A 125 -22.70 -0.28 -12.52
CA ALA A 125 -24.12 0.07 -12.50
C ALA A 125 -24.37 1.27 -13.41
N LEU A 126 -23.56 2.33 -13.27
CA LEU A 126 -23.66 3.56 -14.04
C LEU A 126 -23.44 3.33 -15.54
N SER A 127 -22.57 2.37 -15.93
CA SER A 127 -22.34 2.02 -17.33
C SER A 127 -23.55 1.39 -18.05
N LEU A 128 -24.60 1.02 -17.32
CA LEU A 128 -25.85 0.51 -17.91
C LEU A 128 -26.72 1.64 -18.50
N TRP A 129 -26.49 2.88 -18.07
CA TRP A 129 -27.22 4.04 -18.55
C TRP A 129 -26.73 4.45 -19.93
N ARG A 130 -27.66 4.56 -20.88
CA ARG A 130 -27.39 4.84 -22.31
C ARG A 130 -27.95 6.19 -22.76
N GLY A 131 -28.49 6.97 -21.82
CA GLY A 131 -29.15 8.25 -22.06
C GLY A 131 -30.28 8.47 -21.06
N PRO A 132 -31.19 9.43 -21.34
CA PRO A 132 -32.39 9.65 -20.54
C PRO A 132 -33.23 8.36 -20.43
N VAL A 133 -33.61 8.00 -19.20
CA VAL A 133 -34.43 6.83 -18.92
C VAL A 133 -35.80 6.95 -19.59
N LEU A 134 -36.28 5.85 -20.20
CA LEU A 134 -37.51 5.82 -21.01
C LEU A 134 -37.55 6.87 -22.14
N ALA A 135 -36.41 7.13 -22.78
CA ALA A 135 -36.31 8.16 -23.82
C ALA A 135 -37.40 8.00 -24.89
N GLY A 136 -38.12 9.10 -25.18
CA GLY A 136 -39.22 9.13 -26.15
C GLY A 136 -40.60 8.78 -25.58
N LEU A 137 -40.72 8.47 -24.29
CA LEU A 137 -41.99 8.24 -23.61
C LEU A 137 -42.28 9.39 -22.63
N SER A 138 -43.44 10.04 -22.75
CA SER A 138 -43.71 11.31 -22.07
C SER A 138 -45.11 11.39 -21.42
N THR A 139 -45.75 10.26 -21.12
CA THR A 139 -47.00 10.27 -20.34
C THR A 139 -46.71 10.67 -18.88
N PRO A 140 -47.65 11.32 -18.17
CA PRO A 140 -47.39 11.84 -16.82
C PRO A 140 -46.82 10.79 -15.85
N LEU A 141 -47.35 9.56 -15.92
CA LEU A 141 -46.86 8.45 -15.10
C LEU A 141 -45.42 8.06 -15.44
N LEU A 142 -45.07 7.92 -16.72
CA LEU A 142 -43.73 7.52 -17.13
C LEU A 142 -42.71 8.64 -16.92
N THR A 143 -43.10 9.90 -17.09
CA THR A 143 -42.26 11.07 -16.77
C THR A 143 -41.93 11.11 -15.28
N ALA A 144 -42.89 10.82 -14.40
CA ALA A 144 -42.66 10.76 -12.95
C ALA A 144 -41.69 9.62 -12.57
N GLU A 145 -41.86 8.44 -13.15
CA GLU A 145 -40.91 7.31 -12.93
C GLU A 145 -39.53 7.60 -13.51
N ALA A 146 -39.45 8.25 -14.67
CA ALA A 146 -38.19 8.67 -15.27
C ALA A 146 -37.44 9.65 -14.37
N ALA A 147 -38.14 10.64 -13.80
CA ALA A 147 -37.56 11.58 -12.84
C ALA A 147 -37.06 10.87 -11.57
N ARG A 148 -37.84 9.93 -11.01
CA ARG A 148 -37.44 9.13 -9.85
C ARG A 148 -36.18 8.30 -10.11
N LEU A 149 -36.07 7.71 -11.29
CA LEU A 149 -34.89 6.91 -11.67
C LEU A 149 -33.67 7.78 -11.96
N ALA A 150 -33.85 8.93 -12.61
CA ALA A 150 -32.77 9.90 -12.81
C ALA A 150 -32.20 10.39 -11.47
N GLU A 151 -33.07 10.62 -10.49
CA GLU A 151 -32.67 10.94 -9.13
C GLU A 151 -31.86 9.82 -8.46
N HIS A 152 -32.30 8.57 -8.61
CA HIS A 152 -31.56 7.40 -8.11
C HIS A 152 -30.19 7.27 -8.77
N ARG A 153 -30.07 7.57 -10.07
CA ARG A 153 -28.78 7.61 -10.76
C ARG A 153 -27.83 8.61 -10.12
N LEU A 154 -28.29 9.82 -9.82
CA LEU A 154 -27.44 10.85 -9.21
C LEU A 154 -26.94 10.43 -7.83
N SER A 155 -27.79 9.83 -7.00
CA SER A 155 -27.35 9.25 -5.72
C SER A 155 -26.26 8.18 -5.91
N VAL A 156 -26.37 7.33 -6.93
CA VAL A 156 -25.34 6.31 -7.23
C VAL A 156 -24.04 6.94 -7.76
N VAL A 157 -24.12 8.06 -8.50
CA VAL A 157 -22.94 8.83 -8.90
C VAL A 157 -22.25 9.42 -7.67
N GLU A 158 -22.99 10.01 -6.74
CA GLU A 158 -22.46 10.58 -5.51
C GLU A 158 -21.74 9.50 -4.66
N ASP A 159 -22.33 8.31 -4.55
CA ASP A 159 -21.71 7.15 -3.89
C ASP A 159 -20.43 6.69 -4.62
N TRP A 160 -20.48 6.62 -5.96
CA TRP A 160 -19.33 6.18 -6.77
C TRP A 160 -18.15 7.15 -6.63
N VAL A 161 -18.41 8.46 -6.68
CA VAL A 161 -17.39 9.50 -6.47
C VAL A 161 -16.78 9.38 -5.08
N THR A 162 -17.59 9.10 -4.06
CA THR A 162 -17.11 8.85 -2.70
C THR A 162 -16.13 7.67 -2.66
N ALA A 163 -16.47 6.56 -3.33
CA ALA A 163 -15.58 5.40 -3.43
C ALA A 163 -14.25 5.74 -4.13
N GLU A 164 -14.30 6.46 -5.26
CA GLU A 164 -13.12 6.85 -6.04
C GLU A 164 -12.22 7.84 -5.28
N PHE A 165 -12.78 8.74 -4.46
CA PHE A 165 -12.03 9.64 -3.60
C PHE A 165 -11.27 8.90 -2.50
N THR A 166 -11.89 7.91 -1.86
CA THR A 166 -11.20 7.02 -0.91
C THR A 166 -10.03 6.27 -1.55
N LEU A 167 -10.11 5.98 -2.86
CA LEU A 167 -9.02 5.39 -3.65
C LEU A 167 -7.96 6.41 -4.12
N GLY A 168 -8.11 7.69 -3.79
CA GLY A 168 -7.18 8.76 -4.17
C GLY A 168 -7.33 9.27 -5.60
N ARG A 169 -8.38 8.88 -6.34
CA ARG A 169 -8.53 9.13 -7.80
C ARG A 169 -9.20 10.46 -8.15
N HIS A 170 -9.02 11.48 -7.30
CA HIS A 170 -9.61 12.81 -7.42
C HIS A 170 -9.42 13.47 -8.79
N ARG A 171 -8.20 13.39 -9.35
CA ARG A 171 -7.85 14.07 -10.60
C ARG A 171 -8.65 13.58 -11.80
N ALA A 172 -8.96 12.28 -11.85
CA ALA A 172 -9.68 11.68 -12.96
C ALA A 172 -11.13 12.18 -13.06
N LEU A 173 -11.73 12.58 -11.93
CA LEU A 173 -13.14 12.92 -11.83
C LEU A 173 -13.47 14.41 -12.00
N VAL A 174 -12.46 15.30 -12.06
CA VAL A 174 -12.71 16.75 -12.11
C VAL A 174 -13.57 17.15 -13.31
N ALA A 175 -13.28 16.61 -14.49
CA ALA A 175 -14.01 16.97 -15.71
C ALA A 175 -15.47 16.46 -15.68
N GLU A 176 -15.68 15.25 -15.18
CA GLU A 176 -17.01 14.65 -15.07
C GLU A 176 -17.86 15.36 -14.00
N LEU A 177 -17.29 15.63 -12.83
CA LEU A 177 -17.95 16.40 -11.77
C LEU A 177 -18.30 17.82 -12.21
N ALA A 178 -17.43 18.48 -12.98
CA ALA A 178 -17.73 19.80 -13.55
C ALA A 178 -18.95 19.77 -14.49
N ALA A 179 -19.06 18.74 -15.33
CA ALA A 179 -20.22 18.56 -16.20
C ALA A 179 -21.50 18.29 -15.39
N LEU A 180 -21.44 17.40 -14.38
CA LEU A 180 -22.57 17.08 -13.52
C LEU A 180 -23.05 18.28 -12.69
N VAL A 181 -22.13 19.11 -12.20
CA VAL A 181 -22.45 20.35 -11.49
C VAL A 181 -23.09 21.38 -12.42
N ALA A 182 -22.70 21.43 -13.70
CA ALA A 182 -23.35 22.29 -14.68
C ALA A 182 -24.77 21.81 -15.02
N GLU A 183 -24.99 20.49 -15.11
CA GLU A 183 -26.29 19.88 -15.39
C GLU A 183 -27.24 19.93 -14.18
N HIS A 184 -26.70 19.80 -12.97
CA HIS A 184 -27.46 19.77 -11.71
C HIS A 184 -26.96 20.83 -10.73
N PRO A 185 -27.13 22.12 -11.05
CA PRO A 185 -26.43 23.18 -10.35
C PRO A 185 -26.93 23.45 -8.93
N LEU A 186 -28.09 22.90 -8.54
CA LEU A 186 -28.62 22.98 -7.16
C LEU A 186 -28.25 21.77 -6.29
N ARG A 187 -27.49 20.79 -6.82
CA ARG A 187 -26.99 19.63 -6.06
C ARG A 187 -25.72 19.98 -5.29
N GLU A 188 -25.87 20.31 -4.01
CA GLU A 188 -24.75 20.73 -3.18
C GLU A 188 -23.66 19.67 -3.01
N LEU A 189 -24.01 18.38 -2.91
CA LEU A 189 -23.03 17.30 -2.72
C LEU A 189 -22.10 17.15 -3.93
N LEU A 190 -22.62 17.22 -5.16
CA LEU A 190 -21.78 17.21 -6.36
C LEU A 190 -20.84 18.41 -6.41
N ARG A 191 -21.29 19.59 -5.94
CA ARG A 191 -20.44 20.78 -5.81
C ARG A 191 -19.35 20.58 -4.76
N GLU A 192 -19.70 20.02 -3.61
CA GLU A 192 -18.75 19.68 -2.55
C GLU A 192 -17.66 18.72 -3.08
N GLN A 193 -18.07 17.68 -3.79
CA GLN A 193 -17.16 16.71 -4.40
C GLN A 193 -16.25 17.35 -5.46
N LEU A 194 -16.78 18.24 -6.31
CA LEU A 194 -15.96 18.99 -7.28
C LEU A 194 -14.94 19.90 -6.57
N MET A 195 -15.37 20.62 -5.53
CA MET A 195 -14.48 21.47 -4.73
C MET A 195 -13.34 20.67 -4.10
N LEU A 196 -13.64 19.51 -3.50
CA LEU A 196 -12.64 18.59 -2.95
C LEU A 196 -11.65 18.12 -4.02
N ALA A 197 -12.14 17.65 -5.17
CA ALA A 197 -11.29 17.18 -6.26
C ALA A 197 -10.35 18.28 -6.81
N LEU A 198 -10.86 19.51 -6.95
CA LEU A 198 -10.06 20.66 -7.37
C LEU A 198 -9.00 21.02 -6.31
N TRP A 199 -9.36 21.03 -5.04
CA TRP A 199 -8.40 21.31 -3.97
C TRP A 199 -7.29 20.26 -3.88
N HIS A 200 -7.63 18.96 -3.91
CA HIS A 200 -6.64 17.87 -3.91
C HIS A 200 -5.71 17.88 -5.13
N THR A 201 -6.12 18.52 -6.23
CA THR A 201 -5.29 18.69 -7.44
C THR A 201 -4.54 20.02 -7.47
N GLY A 202 -4.48 20.75 -6.36
CA GLY A 202 -3.74 22.01 -6.22
C GLY A 202 -4.46 23.23 -6.80
N ARG A 203 -5.76 23.11 -7.12
CA ARG A 203 -6.58 24.14 -7.79
C ARG A 203 -7.53 24.82 -6.80
N ALA A 204 -7.01 25.24 -5.65
CA ALA A 204 -7.81 25.82 -4.56
C ALA A 204 -8.62 27.06 -4.98
N ALA A 205 -8.06 27.93 -5.84
CA ALA A 205 -8.77 29.11 -6.35
C ALA A 205 -10.02 28.73 -7.15
N GLU A 206 -9.96 27.66 -7.94
CA GLU A 206 -11.09 27.17 -8.72
C GLU A 206 -12.13 26.48 -7.82
N ALA A 207 -11.69 25.74 -6.80
CA ALA A 207 -12.61 25.19 -5.79
C ALA A 207 -13.43 26.30 -5.09
N LEU A 208 -12.78 27.41 -4.71
CA LEU A 208 -13.48 28.55 -4.11
C LEU A 208 -14.37 29.30 -5.11
N ALA A 209 -14.05 29.28 -6.41
CA ALA A 209 -14.94 29.81 -7.45
C ALA A 209 -16.22 28.99 -7.57
N VAL A 210 -16.12 27.65 -7.56
CA VAL A 210 -17.28 26.73 -7.57
C VAL A 210 -18.21 27.01 -6.38
N TYR A 211 -17.66 27.27 -5.20
CA TYR A 211 -18.45 27.66 -4.03
C TYR A 211 -19.21 28.97 -4.25
N ARG A 212 -18.51 30.03 -4.67
CA ARG A 212 -19.10 31.36 -4.86
C ARG A 212 -20.22 31.35 -5.89
N ASP A 213 -20.02 30.63 -6.98
CA ASP A 213 -21.04 30.46 -8.03
C ASP A 213 -22.26 29.68 -7.51
N GLY A 214 -22.05 28.60 -6.77
CA GLY A 214 -23.13 27.83 -6.15
C GLY A 214 -23.92 28.67 -5.12
N ARG A 215 -23.22 29.44 -4.29
CA ARG A 215 -23.84 30.35 -3.30
C ARG A 215 -24.69 31.43 -3.96
N ARG A 216 -24.20 32.05 -5.04
CA ARG A 216 -24.96 33.03 -5.81
C ARG A 216 -26.26 32.42 -6.32
N LEU A 217 -26.17 31.24 -6.96
CA LEU A 217 -27.31 30.55 -7.54
C LEU A 217 -28.35 30.10 -6.49
N LEU A 218 -27.93 29.51 -5.37
CA LEU A 218 -28.85 29.09 -4.30
C LEU A 218 -29.63 30.26 -3.72
N ARG A 219 -28.99 31.42 -3.60
CA ARG A 219 -29.63 32.65 -3.12
C ARG A 219 -30.60 33.22 -4.15
N GLU A 220 -30.25 33.19 -5.43
CA GLU A 220 -31.09 33.71 -6.52
C GLU A 220 -32.30 32.83 -6.81
N GLU A 221 -32.13 31.51 -6.88
CA GLU A 221 -33.18 30.56 -7.27
C GLU A 221 -34.05 30.12 -6.08
N LEU A 222 -33.45 29.95 -4.89
CA LEU A 222 -34.14 29.37 -3.72
C LEU A 222 -34.25 30.34 -2.53
N GLY A 223 -33.56 31.49 -2.55
CA GLY A 223 -33.49 32.40 -1.41
C GLY A 223 -32.76 31.80 -0.20
N MET A 224 -31.93 30.78 -0.40
CA MET A 224 -31.25 30.04 0.66
C MET A 224 -29.73 30.25 0.63
N GLU A 225 -29.09 30.11 1.80
CA GLU A 225 -27.64 30.01 1.91
C GLU A 225 -27.19 28.54 1.73
N PRO A 226 -25.96 28.28 1.24
CA PRO A 226 -25.42 26.93 1.11
C PRO A 226 -25.46 26.16 2.41
N GLY A 227 -25.70 24.86 2.36
CA GLY A 227 -25.74 23.95 3.51
C GLY A 227 -24.42 23.92 4.31
N ALA A 228 -24.52 23.45 5.56
CA ALA A 228 -23.38 23.38 6.47
C ALA A 228 -22.17 22.58 5.95
N PRO A 229 -22.31 21.46 5.22
CA PRO A 229 -21.18 20.75 4.61
C PRO A 229 -20.37 21.65 3.65
N LEU A 230 -21.03 22.30 2.70
CA LEU A 230 -20.38 23.14 1.69
C LEU A 230 -19.70 24.37 2.30
N ARG A 231 -20.32 25.01 3.32
CA ARG A 231 -19.70 26.11 4.07
C ARG A 231 -18.47 25.69 4.87
N ARG A 232 -18.49 24.51 5.51
CA ARG A 232 -17.33 23.98 6.23
C ARG A 232 -16.17 23.69 5.29
N LEU A 233 -16.46 23.13 4.11
CA LEU A 233 -15.44 22.87 3.11
C LEU A 233 -14.78 24.16 2.61
N GLU A 234 -15.56 25.22 2.34
CA GLU A 234 -15.01 26.54 1.98
C GLU A 234 -14.04 27.05 3.06
N GLN A 235 -14.46 27.02 4.33
CA GLN A 235 -13.65 27.47 5.47
C GLN A 235 -12.36 26.65 5.59
N ALA A 236 -12.46 25.33 5.45
CA ALA A 236 -11.31 24.42 5.53
C ALA A 236 -10.32 24.67 4.37
N ILE A 237 -10.81 24.93 3.15
CA ILE A 237 -9.96 25.29 2.00
C ILE A 237 -9.27 26.64 2.24
N LEU A 238 -9.99 27.65 2.75
CA LEU A 238 -9.43 28.97 3.08
C LEU A 238 -8.35 28.90 4.17
N ALA A 239 -8.51 28.00 5.13
CA ALA A 239 -7.58 27.78 6.24
C ALA A 239 -6.40 26.84 5.90
N ASP A 240 -6.38 26.26 4.69
CA ASP A 240 -5.49 25.17 4.31
C ASP A 240 -5.47 24.02 5.34
N ASP A 241 -6.66 23.66 5.82
CA ASP A 241 -6.84 22.79 6.98
C ASP A 241 -6.21 21.40 6.75
N PRO A 242 -5.28 20.95 7.62
CA PRO A 242 -4.61 19.66 7.48
C PRO A 242 -5.58 18.46 7.57
N THR A 243 -6.78 18.64 8.14
CA THR A 243 -7.81 17.58 8.18
C THR A 243 -8.35 17.23 6.79
N LEU A 244 -8.34 18.16 5.83
CA LEU A 244 -8.66 17.87 4.42
C LEU A 244 -7.59 16.97 3.77
N ARG A 245 -6.35 17.00 4.27
CA ARG A 245 -5.26 16.11 3.81
C ARG A 245 -5.34 14.72 4.44
N ALA A 246 -6.01 14.59 5.59
CA ALA A 246 -6.10 13.35 6.37
C ALA A 246 -7.06 12.29 5.77
N ALA A 247 -7.88 12.65 4.77
CA ALA A 247 -8.72 11.70 4.02
C ALA A 247 -7.94 10.83 3.02
N THR A 248 -6.68 11.15 2.75
CA THR A 248 -5.69 10.25 2.16
C THR A 248 -4.75 9.77 3.27
N PRO A 249 -4.39 8.48 3.37
CA PRO A 249 -3.34 8.04 4.29
C PRO A 249 -2.10 8.90 4.02
N GLY A 250 -1.63 9.63 5.02
CA GLY A 250 -0.41 10.42 4.91
C GLY A 250 0.78 9.53 4.51
N PRO A 251 1.92 10.12 4.14
CA PRO A 251 3.11 9.37 3.78
C PRO A 251 3.48 8.41 4.93
N VAL A 252 3.53 7.12 4.60
CA VAL A 252 3.84 6.07 5.59
C VAL A 252 5.23 6.33 6.15
N CYS A 253 5.39 6.37 7.47
CA CYS A 253 6.69 6.61 8.12
C CYS A 253 6.95 5.51 9.14
N GLN A 254 7.59 4.42 8.69
CA GLN A 254 7.89 3.26 9.54
C GLN A 254 9.36 3.12 9.92
N LEU A 255 10.22 4.04 9.50
CA LEU A 255 11.64 3.96 9.83
C LEU A 255 11.85 4.01 11.35
N PRO A 256 12.78 3.21 11.89
CA PRO A 256 13.31 3.42 13.23
C PRO A 256 13.89 4.83 13.41
N ALA A 257 14.08 5.25 14.65
CA ALA A 257 14.72 6.53 14.94
C ALA A 257 16.10 6.61 14.27
N ASP A 258 16.40 7.77 13.67
CA ASP A 258 17.73 8.04 13.11
C ASP A 258 18.75 8.09 14.25
N PRO A 259 19.88 7.37 14.18
CA PRO A 259 20.92 7.47 15.18
C PRO A 259 21.50 8.89 15.21
N ALA A 260 21.20 9.66 16.27
CA ALA A 260 21.62 11.06 16.38
C ALA A 260 23.15 11.24 16.42
N ASP A 261 23.88 10.19 16.77
CA ASP A 261 25.35 10.12 16.83
C ASP A 261 25.96 9.41 15.61
N PHE A 262 25.23 9.28 14.50
CA PHE A 262 25.75 8.71 13.27
C PHE A 262 26.93 9.54 12.74
N THR A 263 28.06 8.88 12.42
CA THR A 263 29.25 9.54 11.90
C THR A 263 30.05 8.65 10.95
N GLY A 264 30.84 9.29 10.09
CA GLY A 264 31.63 8.63 9.06
C GLY A 264 30.79 8.13 7.88
N ARG A 265 31.37 7.22 7.06
CA ARG A 265 30.69 6.57 5.93
C ARG A 265 30.20 7.51 4.82
N ALA A 266 30.80 8.69 4.69
CA ALA A 266 30.38 9.68 3.70
C ALA A 266 30.43 9.16 2.25
N ARG A 267 31.41 8.31 1.92
CA ARG A 267 31.53 7.70 0.58
C ARG A 267 30.42 6.69 0.34
N GLU A 268 30.16 5.83 1.31
CA GLU A 268 29.09 4.84 1.27
C GLU A 268 27.71 5.49 1.21
N LEU A 269 27.46 6.57 1.96
CA LEU A 269 26.22 7.35 1.93
C LEU A 269 25.99 8.05 0.58
N ALA A 270 27.03 8.65 0.02
CA ALA A 270 26.94 9.28 -1.30
C ALA A 270 26.59 8.23 -2.37
N TRP A 271 27.29 7.09 -2.34
CA TRP A 271 27.01 5.98 -3.25
C TRP A 271 25.59 5.42 -3.06
N LEU A 272 25.12 5.25 -1.81
CA LEU A 272 23.76 4.77 -1.54
C LEU A 272 22.70 5.72 -2.05
N THR A 273 22.90 7.01 -1.82
CA THR A 273 21.96 8.05 -2.25
C THR A 273 21.83 8.10 -3.77
N GLU A 274 22.94 7.96 -4.48
CA GLU A 274 22.95 7.83 -5.94
C GLU A 274 22.31 6.51 -6.39
N ALA A 275 22.70 5.40 -5.76
CA ALA A 275 22.27 4.06 -6.15
C ALA A 275 20.78 3.80 -5.93
N LEU A 276 20.19 4.40 -4.90
CA LEU A 276 18.76 4.32 -4.59
C LEU A 276 17.93 5.33 -5.38
N THR A 277 18.56 6.22 -6.14
CA THR A 277 17.80 7.11 -7.02
C THR A 277 17.23 6.30 -8.18
N PRO A 278 15.90 6.33 -8.41
CA PRO A 278 15.25 5.66 -9.53
C PRO A 278 15.89 5.96 -10.89
N HIS A 279 16.33 4.93 -11.61
CA HIS A 279 16.79 5.04 -13.00
C HIS A 279 16.30 3.83 -13.82
N GLY A 280 15.70 4.07 -14.98
CA GLY A 280 15.23 3.02 -15.89
C GLY A 280 13.79 2.55 -15.63
N THR A 281 13.47 1.33 -16.07
CA THR A 281 12.10 0.76 -16.05
C THR A 281 11.87 -0.29 -14.96
N GLY A 282 12.93 -0.86 -14.37
CA GLY A 282 12.85 -1.90 -13.34
C GLY A 282 13.02 -1.35 -11.91
N ALA A 283 12.55 -2.12 -10.92
CA ALA A 283 12.71 -1.80 -9.51
C ALA A 283 14.18 -1.65 -9.11
N THR A 284 14.50 -0.56 -8.41
CA THR A 284 15.85 -0.30 -7.91
C THR A 284 16.06 -1.09 -6.62
N VAL A 285 17.02 -2.03 -6.60
CA VAL A 285 17.34 -2.83 -5.41
C VAL A 285 18.82 -2.65 -5.05
N VAL A 286 19.07 -2.21 -3.82
CA VAL A 286 20.42 -2.05 -3.27
C VAL A 286 20.57 -2.95 -2.05
N ALA A 287 21.65 -3.70 -1.97
CA ALA A 287 21.95 -4.60 -0.86
C ALA A 287 23.27 -4.21 -0.17
N LEU A 288 23.18 -3.99 1.14
CA LEU A 288 24.31 -3.83 2.06
C LEU A 288 24.69 -5.19 2.64
N SER A 289 25.87 -5.69 2.27
CA SER A 289 26.44 -6.89 2.88
C SER A 289 27.65 -6.56 3.73
N GLY A 290 28.09 -7.46 4.61
CA GLY A 290 29.34 -7.29 5.34
C GLY A 290 29.37 -8.01 6.68
N PRO A 291 30.53 -8.00 7.36
CA PRO A 291 30.72 -8.65 8.65
C PRO A 291 29.70 -8.21 9.72
N PRO A 292 29.46 -9.01 10.76
CA PRO A 292 28.59 -8.61 11.86
C PRO A 292 29.12 -7.33 12.53
N LEU A 293 28.19 -6.54 13.09
CA LEU A 293 28.48 -5.33 13.87
C LEU A 293 29.15 -4.17 13.13
N THR A 294 29.30 -4.22 11.80
CA THR A 294 29.87 -3.13 11.00
C THR A 294 28.96 -1.91 10.80
N GLY A 295 27.74 -1.96 11.33
CA GLY A 295 26.79 -0.84 11.30
C GLY A 295 25.89 -0.79 10.06
N LYS A 296 25.64 -1.93 9.40
CA LYS A 296 24.77 -2.00 8.20
C LYS A 296 23.38 -1.42 8.44
N SER A 297 22.71 -1.84 9.51
CA SER A 297 21.37 -1.35 9.88
C SER A 297 21.37 0.14 10.16
N ALA A 298 22.35 0.63 10.93
CA ALA A 298 22.51 2.07 11.21
C ALA A 298 22.72 2.88 9.92
N LEU A 299 23.59 2.41 9.02
CA LEU A 299 23.81 3.05 7.71
C LEU A 299 22.54 3.05 6.85
N ALA A 300 21.78 1.95 6.84
CA ALA A 300 20.55 1.83 6.07
C ALA A 300 19.46 2.78 6.56
N VAL A 301 19.22 2.81 7.88
CA VAL A 301 18.25 3.70 8.51
C VAL A 301 18.64 5.16 8.28
N HIS A 302 19.92 5.52 8.49
CA HIS A 302 20.39 6.89 8.27
C HIS A 302 20.26 7.32 6.80
N ALA A 303 20.67 6.48 5.86
CA ALA A 303 20.49 6.73 4.43
C ALA A 303 19.00 6.90 4.06
N ALA A 304 18.12 6.09 4.67
CA ALA A 304 16.69 6.19 4.44
C ALA A 304 16.12 7.54 4.94
N HIS A 305 16.52 8.01 6.13
CA HIS A 305 16.14 9.34 6.62
C HIS A 305 16.59 10.46 5.69
N LEU A 306 17.84 10.42 5.19
CA LEU A 306 18.36 11.40 4.23
C LEU A 306 17.58 11.39 2.90
N LEU A 307 17.08 10.24 2.48
CA LEU A 307 16.34 10.06 1.23
C LEU A 307 14.83 10.37 1.33
N ARG A 308 14.32 10.73 2.52
CA ARG A 308 12.88 10.95 2.76
C ARG A 308 12.21 11.87 1.74
N THR A 309 12.87 12.96 1.34
CA THR A 309 12.32 13.92 0.37
C THR A 309 12.24 13.38 -1.05
N ARG A 310 13.02 12.35 -1.40
CA ARG A 310 12.99 11.69 -2.71
C ARG A 310 11.88 10.65 -2.83
N PHE A 311 11.38 10.15 -1.71
CA PHE A 311 10.29 9.18 -1.61
C PHE A 311 9.11 9.79 -0.83
N PRO A 312 8.42 10.79 -1.40
CA PRO A 312 7.41 11.56 -0.68
C PRO A 312 6.14 10.77 -0.36
N ASP A 313 5.94 9.60 -0.97
CA ASP A 313 4.76 8.76 -0.73
C ASP A 313 4.98 7.80 0.45
N GLY A 314 6.19 7.72 0.99
CA GLY A 314 6.48 7.08 2.27
C GLY A 314 7.71 6.18 2.31
N GLN A 315 7.91 5.59 3.49
CA GLN A 315 9.01 4.72 3.84
C GLN A 315 8.49 3.55 4.67
N LEU A 316 8.70 2.35 4.15
CA LEU A 316 8.36 1.08 4.79
C LEU A 316 9.61 0.47 5.40
N TYR A 317 9.49 -0.12 6.59
CA TYR A 317 10.60 -0.77 7.28
C TYR A 317 10.17 -2.12 7.83
N ALA A 318 10.99 -3.15 7.63
CA ALA A 318 10.88 -4.43 8.30
C ALA A 318 12.24 -4.96 8.72
N ASP A 319 12.32 -5.53 9.91
CA ASP A 319 13.44 -6.34 10.35
C ASP A 319 13.09 -7.80 10.07
N LEU A 320 13.70 -8.38 9.04
CA LEU A 320 13.39 -9.75 8.57
C LEU A 320 13.89 -10.85 9.53
N SER A 321 14.58 -10.50 10.60
CA SER A 321 14.97 -11.44 11.65
C SER A 321 13.90 -11.60 12.74
N THR A 322 13.04 -10.60 12.93
CA THR A 322 12.03 -10.57 14.00
C THR A 322 10.60 -10.46 13.46
N ASP A 323 10.40 -9.74 12.35
CA ASP A 323 9.10 -9.53 11.75
C ASP A 323 8.64 -10.76 10.96
N GLN A 324 7.43 -11.21 11.27
CA GLN A 324 6.68 -12.19 10.48
C GLN A 324 5.61 -11.47 9.66
N ASP A 325 5.12 -12.12 8.60
CA ASP A 325 4.01 -11.59 7.78
C ASP A 325 4.18 -10.14 7.32
N VAL A 326 5.40 -9.81 6.87
CA VAL A 326 5.81 -8.45 6.48
C VAL A 326 4.90 -7.86 5.40
N LEU A 327 4.54 -8.65 4.39
CA LEU A 327 3.73 -8.20 3.27
C LEU A 327 2.31 -7.77 3.70
N PRO A 328 1.55 -8.57 4.48
CA PRO A 328 0.31 -8.10 5.12
C PRO A 328 0.46 -6.83 5.96
N ARG A 329 1.58 -6.66 6.68
CA ARG A 329 1.84 -5.46 7.49
C ARG A 329 2.06 -4.23 6.60
N PHE A 330 2.82 -4.36 5.53
CA PHE A 330 3.05 -3.29 4.57
C PHE A 330 1.77 -2.87 3.84
N LEU A 331 0.95 -3.84 3.40
CA LEU A 331 -0.34 -3.55 2.76
C LEU A 331 -1.27 -2.77 3.68
N ARG A 332 -1.42 -3.19 4.95
CA ARG A 332 -2.20 -2.42 5.94
C ARG A 332 -1.67 -1.02 6.15
N ALA A 333 -0.35 -0.84 6.20
CA ALA A 333 0.27 0.48 6.33
C ALA A 333 -0.01 1.38 5.11
N LEU A 334 -0.16 0.80 3.93
CA LEU A 334 -0.53 1.50 2.70
C LEU A 334 -2.05 1.73 2.56
N GLY A 335 -2.85 1.32 3.55
CA GLY A 335 -4.31 1.45 3.56
C GLY A 335 -5.04 0.32 2.83
N VAL A 336 -4.41 -0.84 2.64
CA VAL A 336 -4.96 -1.97 1.87
C VAL A 336 -5.37 -3.09 2.82
N PRO A 337 -6.66 -3.49 2.85
CA PRO A 337 -7.12 -4.64 3.61
C PRO A 337 -6.55 -5.95 3.05
N VAL A 338 -6.34 -6.94 3.93
CA VAL A 338 -5.66 -8.21 3.59
C VAL A 338 -6.46 -9.44 3.99
N GLU A 339 -7.63 -9.25 4.60
CA GLU A 339 -8.52 -10.31 5.05
C GLU A 339 -9.00 -11.18 3.88
N GLY A 340 -8.88 -12.51 4.02
CA GLY A 340 -9.33 -13.47 3.00
C GLY A 340 -8.44 -13.56 1.75
N THR A 341 -7.39 -12.74 1.63
CA THR A 341 -6.49 -12.76 0.47
C THR A 341 -5.46 -13.89 0.54
N SER A 342 -5.14 -14.51 -0.59
CA SER A 342 -4.04 -15.47 -0.73
C SER A 342 -2.68 -14.77 -0.79
N GLU A 343 -1.59 -15.53 -0.62
CA GLU A 343 -0.25 -14.95 -0.69
C GLU A 343 0.09 -14.36 -2.07
N SER A 344 -0.41 -14.96 -3.16
CA SER A 344 -0.22 -14.44 -4.52
C SER A 344 -0.95 -13.11 -4.73
N GLU A 345 -2.21 -13.03 -4.30
CA GLU A 345 -3.02 -11.82 -4.37
C GLU A 345 -2.38 -10.66 -3.62
N ARG A 346 -1.82 -10.93 -2.42
CA ARG A 346 -1.10 -9.90 -1.65
C ARG A 346 0.11 -9.34 -2.39
N ARG A 347 0.87 -10.19 -3.12
CA ARG A 347 2.02 -9.73 -3.92
C ARG A 347 1.58 -8.90 -5.12
N GLU A 348 0.43 -9.21 -5.71
CA GLU A 348 -0.16 -8.42 -6.80
C GLU A 348 -0.66 -7.08 -6.28
N LEU A 349 -1.45 -7.07 -5.21
CA LEU A 349 -1.92 -5.86 -4.54
C LEU A 349 -0.77 -4.94 -4.14
N PHE A 350 0.32 -5.49 -3.60
CA PHE A 350 1.47 -4.69 -3.20
C PHE A 350 2.16 -4.03 -4.40
N ARG A 351 2.34 -4.76 -5.50
CA ARG A 351 2.87 -4.20 -6.74
C ARG A 351 1.95 -3.14 -7.35
N MET A 352 0.63 -3.37 -7.33
CA MET A 352 -0.36 -2.41 -7.80
C MET A 352 -0.36 -1.13 -6.95
N CYS A 353 -0.27 -1.24 -5.63
CA CYS A 353 -0.28 -0.06 -4.74
C CYS A 353 0.97 0.80 -4.89
N LEU A 354 2.09 0.20 -5.25
CA LEU A 354 3.35 0.91 -5.48
C LEU A 354 3.51 1.40 -6.92
N ALA A 355 2.63 1.04 -7.85
CA ALA A 355 2.79 1.33 -9.27
C ALA A 355 2.95 2.84 -9.57
N ASP A 356 2.16 3.68 -8.89
CA ASP A 356 2.18 5.14 -9.06
C ASP A 356 2.77 5.88 -7.85
N ARG A 357 3.43 5.16 -6.92
CA ARG A 357 4.00 5.75 -5.69
C ARG A 357 5.53 5.67 -5.70
N ARG A 358 6.15 6.64 -5.04
CA ARG A 358 7.58 6.71 -4.73
C ARG A 358 7.78 6.39 -3.25
N VAL A 359 7.93 5.10 -2.97
CA VAL A 359 8.13 4.57 -1.62
C VAL A 359 9.52 3.98 -1.50
N LEU A 360 10.20 4.25 -0.39
CA LEU A 360 11.45 3.55 -0.02
C LEU A 360 11.12 2.37 0.88
N ILE A 361 11.56 1.17 0.52
CA ILE A 361 11.38 -0.03 1.31
C ILE A 361 12.74 -0.41 1.92
N VAL A 362 12.81 -0.47 3.25
CA VAL A 362 14.01 -0.87 3.99
C VAL A 362 13.76 -2.25 4.60
N LEU A 363 14.55 -3.24 4.18
CA LEU A 363 14.49 -4.62 4.66
C LEU A 363 15.79 -4.93 5.42
N ASP A 364 15.74 -4.87 6.75
CA ASP A 364 16.89 -5.12 7.61
C ASP A 364 17.06 -6.62 7.88
N ASN A 365 18.30 -7.07 8.07
CA ASN A 365 18.65 -8.43 8.48
C ASN A 365 18.14 -9.57 7.58
N ALA A 366 18.12 -9.36 6.27
CA ALA A 366 17.77 -10.39 5.30
C ALA A 366 18.79 -11.55 5.29
N THR A 367 18.28 -12.78 5.26
CA THR A 367 19.11 -14.00 5.18
C THR A 367 19.13 -14.59 3.78
N SER A 368 18.12 -14.33 2.94
CA SER A 368 18.06 -14.87 1.59
C SER A 368 17.31 -13.97 0.61
N ALA A 369 17.59 -14.16 -0.69
CA ALA A 369 16.85 -13.50 -1.78
C ALA A 369 15.37 -13.90 -1.80
N ALA A 370 15.01 -15.10 -1.28
CA ALA A 370 13.64 -15.59 -1.25
C ALA A 370 12.74 -14.76 -0.32
N GLN A 371 13.26 -14.26 0.80
CA GLN A 371 12.53 -13.37 1.71
C GLN A 371 12.20 -12.02 1.06
N ILE A 372 13.05 -11.57 0.14
CA ILE A 372 13.01 -10.22 -0.43
C ILE A 372 12.12 -10.16 -1.66
N ARG A 373 12.19 -11.18 -2.54
CA ARG A 373 11.45 -11.19 -3.83
C ARG A 373 9.96 -10.84 -3.70
N PRO A 374 9.19 -11.34 -2.71
CA PRO A 374 7.78 -10.99 -2.54
C PRO A 374 7.54 -9.52 -2.13
N LEU A 375 8.56 -8.84 -1.62
CA LEU A 375 8.53 -7.49 -1.07
C LEU A 375 9.14 -6.45 -2.04
N LEU A 376 9.48 -6.84 -3.26
CA LEU A 376 10.03 -5.93 -4.26
C LEU A 376 8.90 -5.15 -4.96
N PRO A 377 9.09 -3.84 -5.23
CA PRO A 377 8.17 -3.08 -6.05
C PRO A 377 8.21 -3.59 -7.49
N GLY A 378 7.14 -3.37 -8.24
CA GLY A 378 7.06 -3.73 -9.68
C GLY A 378 7.57 -2.62 -10.62
N VAL A 379 7.88 -1.44 -10.10
CA VAL A 379 8.13 -0.21 -10.86
C VAL A 379 9.43 0.45 -10.44
N ALA A 380 10.01 1.26 -11.34
CA ALA A 380 11.26 1.96 -11.10
C ALA A 380 11.16 3.13 -10.11
N THR A 381 9.97 3.72 -9.92
CA THR A 381 9.74 4.90 -9.07
C THR A 381 9.96 4.65 -7.58
N SER A 382 9.90 3.39 -7.15
CA SER A 382 10.17 2.95 -5.79
C SER A 382 11.49 2.18 -5.71
N ALA A 383 12.11 2.19 -4.54
CA ALA A 383 13.41 1.54 -4.32
C ALA A 383 13.38 0.65 -3.08
N THR A 384 14.21 -0.39 -3.09
CA THR A 384 14.40 -1.31 -1.96
C THR A 384 15.86 -1.26 -1.50
N LEU A 385 16.06 -0.88 -0.25
CA LEU A 385 17.34 -0.99 0.46
C LEU A 385 17.29 -2.20 1.38
N VAL A 386 18.23 -3.12 1.21
CA VAL A 386 18.31 -4.35 1.97
C VAL A 386 19.60 -4.37 2.76
N THR A 387 19.55 -4.82 4.02
CA THR A 387 20.76 -5.22 4.74
C THR A 387 20.76 -6.73 4.94
N GLY A 388 21.96 -7.32 4.93
CA GLY A 388 22.13 -8.75 5.17
C GLY A 388 23.59 -9.11 5.37
N ARG A 389 23.86 -10.38 5.61
CA ARG A 389 25.24 -10.90 5.76
C ARG A 389 25.75 -11.49 4.46
N ALA A 390 24.90 -12.29 3.83
CA ALA A 390 25.15 -12.88 2.52
C ALA A 390 25.20 -11.78 1.45
N ARG A 391 26.03 -11.99 0.44
CA ARG A 391 25.99 -11.19 -0.79
C ARG A 391 24.76 -11.68 -1.55
N LEU A 392 23.64 -10.96 -1.48
CA LEU A 392 22.32 -11.35 -2.02
C LEU A 392 22.26 -11.35 -3.56
N THR A 393 23.24 -11.95 -4.23
CA THR A 393 23.47 -11.95 -5.68
C THR A 393 22.36 -12.63 -6.48
N GLY A 394 21.51 -13.41 -5.83
CA GLY A 394 20.33 -14.03 -6.45
C GLY A 394 19.19 -13.06 -6.73
N LEU A 395 19.30 -11.76 -6.43
CA LEU A 395 18.28 -10.75 -6.74
C LEU A 395 18.53 -10.11 -8.12
N PRO A 396 17.52 -10.00 -9.00
CA PRO A 396 17.66 -9.36 -10.30
C PRO A 396 18.09 -7.90 -10.16
N GLY A 397 19.14 -7.49 -10.88
CA GLY A 397 19.57 -6.08 -10.94
C GLY A 397 20.09 -5.49 -9.61
N VAL A 398 20.37 -6.31 -8.60
CA VAL A 398 20.82 -5.83 -7.29
C VAL A 398 22.17 -5.12 -7.39
N ARG A 399 22.25 -3.91 -6.82
CA ARG A 399 23.51 -3.19 -6.62
C ARG A 399 24.03 -3.49 -5.24
N LEU A 400 25.25 -4.00 -5.14
CA LEU A 400 25.79 -4.52 -3.90
C LEU A 400 26.88 -3.59 -3.35
N LEU A 401 26.77 -3.24 -2.07
CA LEU A 401 27.81 -2.55 -1.31
C LEU A 401 28.28 -3.46 -0.19
N ASP A 402 29.54 -3.90 -0.26
CA ASP A 402 30.16 -4.68 0.81
C ASP A 402 30.77 -3.73 1.83
N LEU A 403 30.11 -3.61 2.98
CA LEU A 403 30.47 -2.73 4.07
C LEU A 403 31.50 -3.40 4.97
N ASP A 404 32.71 -2.84 4.98
CA ASP A 404 33.79 -3.26 5.87
C ASP A 404 33.72 -2.55 7.24
N VAL A 405 34.66 -2.79 8.15
CA VAL A 405 34.86 -2.00 9.38
C VAL A 405 35.13 -0.52 9.08
N LEU A 406 35.11 0.35 10.09
CA LEU A 406 35.32 1.78 9.88
C LEU A 406 36.73 2.06 9.36
N SER A 407 36.85 3.12 8.55
CA SER A 407 38.16 3.73 8.29
C SER A 407 38.74 4.25 9.61
N LEU A 408 40.07 4.34 9.71
CA LEU A 408 40.69 4.92 10.92
C LEU A 408 40.17 6.33 11.19
N ARG A 409 40.02 7.15 10.14
CA ARG A 409 39.46 8.50 10.25
C ARG A 409 38.06 8.51 10.86
N ASP A 410 37.16 7.66 10.37
CA ASP A 410 35.78 7.59 10.86
C ASP A 410 35.72 7.01 12.28
N ALA A 411 36.59 6.05 12.60
CA ALA A 411 36.70 5.49 13.94
C ALA A 411 37.18 6.53 14.97
N HIS A 412 38.13 7.39 14.59
CA HIS A 412 38.56 8.53 15.43
C HIS A 412 37.42 9.54 15.60
N ALA A 413 36.68 9.84 14.53
CA ALA A 413 35.52 10.74 14.60
C ALA A 413 34.41 10.20 15.50
N LEU A 414 34.19 8.88 15.51
CA LEU A 414 33.20 8.22 16.37
C LEU A 414 33.65 8.16 17.85
N LEU A 415 34.93 7.89 18.12
CA LEU A 415 35.44 7.85 19.48
C LEU A 415 35.54 9.27 20.10
N ALA A 416 35.89 10.27 19.29
CA ALA A 416 35.92 11.69 19.65
C ALA A 416 36.72 12.06 20.92
N VAL A 417 37.83 11.35 21.18
CA VAL A 417 38.73 11.67 22.31
C VAL A 417 39.92 12.53 21.87
N ALA A 418 40.39 13.40 22.76
CA ALA A 418 41.43 14.38 22.46
C ALA A 418 42.85 13.77 22.34
N ASP A 419 43.14 12.69 23.06
CA ASP A 419 44.44 12.01 23.02
C ASP A 419 44.51 11.07 21.81
N PRO A 420 45.29 11.39 20.76
CA PRO A 420 45.30 10.61 19.52
C PRO A 420 45.98 9.26 19.68
N VAL A 421 46.96 9.12 20.59
CA VAL A 421 47.71 7.87 20.79
C VAL A 421 46.80 6.86 21.48
N ALA A 422 46.19 7.26 22.60
CA ALA A 422 45.25 6.41 23.31
C ALA A 422 44.00 6.10 22.45
N ALA A 423 43.53 7.05 21.63
CA ALA A 423 42.46 6.80 20.67
C ALA A 423 42.80 5.67 19.72
N THR A 424 44.00 5.69 19.10
CA THR A 424 44.42 4.65 18.16
C THR A 424 44.53 3.28 18.84
N GLU A 425 45.02 3.22 20.08
CA GLU A 425 45.06 1.98 20.86
C GLU A 425 43.66 1.40 21.10
N ILE A 426 42.72 2.22 21.58
CA ILE A 426 41.32 1.83 21.81
C ILE A 426 40.67 1.35 20.50
N ILE A 427 40.82 2.12 19.42
CA ILE A 427 40.23 1.81 18.11
C ILE A 427 40.77 0.50 17.55
N THR A 428 42.07 0.25 17.73
CA THR A 428 42.73 -0.99 17.32
C THR A 428 42.22 -2.18 18.13
N ALA A 429 42.10 -2.05 19.45
CA ALA A 429 41.53 -3.07 20.32
C ALA A 429 40.06 -3.38 19.96
N CYS A 430 39.30 -2.36 19.56
CA CYS A 430 37.93 -2.48 19.07
C CYS A 430 37.83 -3.01 17.62
N ALA A 431 38.96 -3.35 16.98
CA ALA A 431 39.05 -3.80 15.59
C ALA A 431 38.29 -2.90 14.58
N ARG A 432 38.18 -1.59 14.89
CA ARG A 432 37.41 -0.60 14.11
C ARG A 432 35.91 -0.93 13.94
N ILE A 433 35.35 -1.79 14.80
CA ILE A 433 33.91 -2.12 14.82
C ILE A 433 33.14 -0.95 15.49
N PRO A 434 32.14 -0.34 14.81
CA PRO A 434 31.40 0.79 15.36
C PRO A 434 30.79 0.53 16.75
N LEU A 435 30.17 -0.64 16.96
CA LEU A 435 29.54 -0.97 18.24
C LEU A 435 30.57 -1.03 19.38
N ALA A 436 31.73 -1.66 19.14
CA ALA A 436 32.81 -1.73 20.13
C ALA A 436 33.36 -0.33 20.48
N ILE A 437 33.54 0.53 19.47
CA ILE A 437 33.98 1.91 19.68
C ILE A 437 32.93 2.72 20.46
N ARG A 438 31.64 2.56 20.16
CA ARG A 438 30.54 3.19 20.90
C ARG A 438 30.54 2.77 22.36
N ILE A 439 30.75 1.49 22.66
CA ILE A 439 30.85 0.99 24.03
C ILE A 439 32.05 1.64 24.74
N ALA A 440 33.23 1.67 24.11
CA ALA A 440 34.40 2.32 24.67
C ALA A 440 34.17 3.82 24.96
N GLY A 441 33.58 4.55 24.01
CA GLY A 441 33.22 5.96 24.20
C GLY A 441 32.19 6.18 25.31
N ALA A 442 31.15 5.35 25.38
CA ALA A 442 30.15 5.40 26.44
C ALA A 442 30.77 5.15 27.82
N ARG A 443 31.73 4.22 27.93
CA ARG A 443 32.45 3.98 29.18
C ARG A 443 33.30 5.17 29.60
N LEU A 444 33.99 5.84 28.67
CA LEU A 444 34.73 7.07 28.97
C LEU A 444 33.79 8.19 29.43
N ALA A 445 32.66 8.37 28.74
CA ALA A 445 31.67 9.37 29.12
C ALA A 445 31.05 9.11 30.51
N ALA A 446 30.83 7.83 30.86
CA ALA A 446 30.31 7.43 32.16
C ALA A 446 31.35 7.52 33.31
N HIS A 447 32.64 7.62 33.00
CA HIS A 447 33.72 7.71 33.98
C HIS A 447 34.59 8.95 33.74
N PRO A 448 34.14 10.16 34.13
CA PRO A 448 34.86 11.42 33.86
C PRO A 448 36.28 11.50 34.44
N HIS A 449 36.62 10.63 35.39
CA HIS A 449 37.94 10.54 36.01
C HIS A 449 38.90 9.61 35.24
N TRP A 450 38.43 8.86 34.24
CA TRP A 450 39.28 8.04 33.38
C TRP A 450 39.85 8.88 32.24
N THR A 451 41.14 8.72 31.98
CA THR A 451 41.72 9.16 30.73
C THR A 451 41.54 8.09 29.66
N ALA A 452 41.65 8.48 28.38
CA ALA A 452 41.65 7.51 27.28
C ALA A 452 42.76 6.45 27.45
N ALA A 453 43.92 6.83 27.99
CA ALA A 453 45.02 5.90 28.27
C ALA A 453 44.63 4.80 29.28
N VAL A 454 43.84 5.11 30.32
CA VAL A 454 43.35 4.11 31.28
C VAL A 454 42.48 3.06 30.60
N LEU A 455 41.58 3.48 29.70
CA LEU A 455 40.76 2.54 28.96
C LEU A 455 41.57 1.73 27.94
N ALA A 456 42.55 2.37 27.27
CA ALA A 456 43.46 1.69 26.35
C ALA A 456 44.21 0.55 27.05
N GLU A 457 44.73 0.79 28.26
CA GLU A 457 45.39 -0.22 29.09
C GLU A 457 44.46 -1.41 29.39
N ARG A 458 43.24 -1.13 29.82
CA ARG A 458 42.23 -2.17 30.14
C ARG A 458 41.86 -3.02 28.93
N LEU A 459 41.77 -2.41 27.74
CA LEU A 459 41.47 -3.12 26.51
C LEU A 459 42.68 -3.88 25.94
N ARG A 460 43.89 -3.67 26.47
CA ARG A 460 45.10 -4.30 25.95
C ARG A 460 45.08 -5.81 26.17
N ASP A 461 44.65 -6.26 27.34
CA ASP A 461 44.53 -7.67 27.69
C ASP A 461 43.44 -8.38 26.85
N PRO A 462 43.81 -9.30 25.94
CA PRO A 462 42.83 -10.02 25.11
C PRO A 462 41.82 -10.85 25.90
N ASP A 463 42.18 -11.35 27.08
CA ASP A 463 41.33 -12.25 27.87
C ASP A 463 40.20 -11.50 28.57
N HIS A 464 40.43 -10.24 28.95
CA HIS A 464 39.43 -9.37 29.58
C HIS A 464 38.75 -8.40 28.60
N ARG A 465 39.28 -8.24 27.37
CA ARG A 465 38.82 -7.24 26.40
C ARG A 465 37.31 -7.28 26.13
N LEU A 466 36.74 -8.48 25.97
CA LEU A 466 35.29 -8.59 25.70
C LEU A 466 34.44 -8.21 26.92
N ALA A 467 34.90 -8.54 28.12
CA ALA A 467 34.23 -8.13 29.36
C ALA A 467 34.30 -6.60 29.56
N GLU A 468 35.36 -5.97 29.08
CA GLU A 468 35.50 -4.50 29.06
C GLU A 468 34.62 -3.84 27.98
N LEU A 469 34.16 -4.57 26.96
CA LEU A 469 33.28 -4.08 25.90
C LEU A 469 31.79 -4.37 26.22
N VAL A 470 31.39 -3.97 27.43
CA VAL A 470 30.02 -3.97 27.92
C VAL A 470 29.73 -2.66 28.68
N HIS A 471 28.60 -2.00 28.41
CA HIS A 471 28.13 -0.83 29.14
C HIS A 471 26.62 -0.62 29.00
N GLY A 472 25.88 -0.68 30.11
CA GLY A 472 24.41 -0.62 30.10
C GLY A 472 23.84 -1.74 29.24
N ASP A 473 22.96 -1.40 28.29
CA ASP A 473 22.37 -2.34 27.33
C ASP A 473 23.29 -2.65 26.13
N LEU A 474 24.45 -1.99 26.02
CA LEU A 474 25.41 -2.24 24.96
C LEU A 474 26.38 -3.36 25.39
N ASP A 475 26.18 -4.55 24.83
CA ASP A 475 27.05 -5.71 25.07
C ASP A 475 27.50 -6.31 23.73
N LEU A 476 28.81 -6.28 23.48
CA LEU A 476 29.37 -6.77 22.23
C LEU A 476 29.17 -8.28 22.06
N SER A 477 29.35 -9.07 23.13
CA SER A 477 29.28 -10.53 23.11
C SER A 477 27.84 -11.01 22.95
N ALA A 478 26.90 -10.40 23.67
CA ALA A 478 25.48 -10.66 23.50
C ALA A 478 25.01 -10.30 22.09
N THR A 479 25.49 -9.19 21.53
CA THR A 479 25.13 -8.79 20.17
C THR A 479 25.72 -9.75 19.13
N PHE A 480 26.94 -10.26 19.31
CA PHE A 480 27.48 -11.33 18.45
C PHE A 480 26.59 -12.57 18.47
N ALA A 481 26.15 -13.01 19.66
CA ALA A 481 25.28 -14.17 19.81
C ALA A 481 23.94 -13.98 19.09
N ALA A 482 23.28 -12.83 19.31
CA ALA A 482 21.99 -12.52 18.69
C ALA A 482 22.10 -12.36 17.16
N THR A 483 23.17 -11.75 16.69
CA THR A 483 23.38 -11.47 15.25
C THR A 483 24.15 -12.55 14.53
N THR A 484 24.36 -13.73 15.15
CA THR A 484 25.06 -14.85 14.51
C THR A 484 24.49 -16.21 14.93
N PRO A 485 23.23 -16.52 14.59
CA PRO A 485 22.70 -17.86 14.75
C PRO A 485 23.56 -18.85 13.94
N LEU A 486 24.11 -19.84 14.62
CA LEU A 486 24.91 -20.92 14.05
C LEU A 486 24.27 -22.26 14.36
N THR A 487 24.54 -23.26 13.51
CA THR A 487 24.21 -24.64 13.86
C THR A 487 25.04 -25.11 15.06
N GLN A 488 24.64 -26.21 15.69
CA GLN A 488 25.42 -26.80 16.79
C GLN A 488 26.84 -27.18 16.32
N GLU A 489 26.98 -27.66 15.08
CA GLU A 489 28.28 -27.95 14.45
C GLU A 489 29.07 -26.66 14.20
N GLY A 490 28.44 -25.62 13.66
CA GLY A 490 29.03 -24.29 13.44
C GLY A 490 29.55 -23.66 14.73
N GLY A 491 28.77 -23.71 15.82
CA GLY A 491 29.20 -23.23 17.13
C GLY A 491 30.41 -24.00 17.68
N ARG A 492 30.43 -25.34 17.55
CA ARG A 492 31.59 -26.17 17.92
C ARG A 492 32.83 -25.83 17.07
N ALA A 493 32.65 -25.63 15.77
CA ALA A 493 33.72 -25.24 14.86
C ALA A 493 34.29 -23.86 15.20
N LEU A 494 33.42 -22.88 15.49
CA LEU A 494 33.83 -21.55 15.90
C LEU A 494 34.68 -21.60 17.17
N ARG A 495 34.26 -22.37 18.18
CA ARG A 495 35.05 -22.58 19.42
C ARG A 495 36.46 -23.10 19.14
N ARG A 496 36.58 -24.10 18.25
CA ARG A 496 37.89 -24.65 17.86
C ARG A 496 38.74 -23.60 17.16
N VAL A 497 38.15 -22.84 16.23
CA VAL A 497 38.83 -21.74 15.55
C VAL A 497 39.40 -20.71 16.53
N GLY A 498 38.67 -20.38 17.60
CA GLY A 498 39.13 -19.46 18.66
C GLY A 498 40.46 -19.87 19.30
N GLY A 499 40.68 -21.18 19.47
CA GLY A 499 41.90 -21.74 20.06
C GLY A 499 43.08 -21.90 19.10
N LEU A 500 42.87 -21.73 17.78
CA LEU A 500 43.95 -21.88 16.80
C LEU A 500 44.88 -20.64 16.77
N PRO A 501 46.14 -20.78 16.32
CA PRO A 501 47.04 -19.66 16.08
C PRO A 501 46.45 -18.66 15.07
N ASP A 502 46.90 -17.41 15.15
CA ASP A 502 46.46 -16.37 14.22
C ASP A 502 47.17 -16.46 12.87
N ARG A 503 46.73 -17.42 12.06
CA ARG A 503 47.21 -17.72 10.70
C ARG A 503 46.01 -18.17 9.84
N PRO A 504 46.16 -18.29 8.50
CA PRO A 504 45.12 -18.90 7.67
C PRO A 504 44.75 -20.29 8.19
N ILE A 505 43.44 -20.54 8.35
CA ILE A 505 42.86 -21.78 8.91
C ILE A 505 42.28 -22.61 7.76
N THR A 506 42.60 -23.90 7.75
CA THR A 506 41.99 -24.88 6.85
C THR A 506 40.98 -25.76 7.59
N ALA A 507 40.17 -26.53 6.85
CA ALA A 507 39.25 -27.52 7.43
C ALA A 507 39.99 -28.56 8.27
N ALA A 508 41.22 -28.93 7.85
CA ALA A 508 42.09 -29.83 8.60
C ALA A 508 42.57 -29.21 9.92
N ASP A 509 42.98 -27.94 9.92
CA ASP A 509 43.41 -27.25 11.15
C ASP A 509 42.29 -27.18 12.19
N ALA A 510 41.05 -26.92 11.76
CA ALA A 510 39.89 -26.84 12.65
C ALA A 510 39.25 -28.21 12.98
N ALA A 511 39.73 -29.30 12.35
CA ALA A 511 39.19 -30.66 12.46
C ALA A 511 37.67 -30.73 12.23
N VAL A 512 37.17 -29.99 11.22
CA VAL A 512 35.74 -29.96 10.86
C VAL A 512 35.57 -30.15 9.34
N PRO A 513 34.41 -30.62 8.87
CA PRO A 513 34.11 -30.68 7.45
C PRO A 513 34.20 -29.28 6.80
N GLY A 514 34.68 -29.21 5.55
CA GLY A 514 34.81 -27.94 4.81
C GLY A 514 33.51 -27.12 4.77
N ARG A 515 32.37 -27.80 4.59
CA ARG A 515 31.01 -27.18 4.65
C ARG A 515 30.73 -26.38 5.92
N VAL A 516 31.35 -26.73 7.04
CA VAL A 516 31.16 -26.01 8.32
C VAL A 516 32.00 -24.73 8.36
N LEU A 517 33.20 -24.72 7.74
CA LEU A 517 33.95 -23.48 7.55
C LEU A 517 33.30 -22.57 6.52
N GLU A 518 32.66 -23.15 5.49
CA GLU A 518 31.81 -22.42 4.55
C GLU A 518 30.62 -21.76 5.28
N GLU A 519 29.91 -22.48 6.17
CA GLU A 519 28.86 -21.89 7.03
C GLU A 519 29.37 -20.68 7.81
N LEU A 520 30.52 -20.79 8.48
CA LEU A 520 31.11 -19.68 9.23
C LEU A 520 31.56 -18.51 8.35
N SER A 521 32.01 -18.80 7.12
CA SER A 521 32.36 -17.79 6.13
C SER A 521 31.13 -17.08 5.56
N ASP A 522 30.05 -17.81 5.31
CA ASP A 522 28.76 -17.27 4.86
C ASP A 522 28.11 -16.42 5.95
N ALA A 523 28.28 -16.81 7.23
CA ALA A 523 27.95 -16.01 8.39
C ALA A 523 28.87 -14.78 8.58
N ARG A 524 29.91 -14.63 7.74
CA ARG A 524 30.94 -13.57 7.78
C ARG A 524 31.71 -13.50 9.10
N LEU A 525 31.81 -14.62 9.81
CA LEU A 525 32.70 -14.78 10.97
C LEU A 525 34.13 -15.11 10.54
N LEU A 526 34.25 -15.77 9.39
CA LEU A 526 35.51 -16.05 8.73
C LEU A 526 35.60 -15.32 7.39
N LEU A 527 36.80 -14.91 7.03
CA LEU A 527 37.12 -14.32 5.74
C LEU A 527 37.88 -15.34 4.90
N ALA A 528 37.25 -15.82 3.83
CA ALA A 528 37.89 -16.72 2.87
C ALA A 528 38.99 -15.98 2.10
N THR A 529 40.16 -16.60 1.99
CA THR A 529 41.31 -16.16 1.18
C THR A 529 41.81 -17.31 0.33
N ARG A 530 42.78 -17.04 -0.56
CA ARG A 530 43.40 -18.08 -1.41
C ARG A 530 44.09 -19.18 -0.60
N THR A 531 44.52 -18.89 0.63
CA THR A 531 45.32 -19.78 1.49
C THR A 531 44.54 -20.40 2.65
N GLY A 532 43.23 -20.13 2.75
CA GLY A 532 42.38 -20.59 3.85
C GLY A 532 41.48 -19.49 4.41
N TYR A 533 41.01 -19.65 5.63
CA TYR A 533 40.10 -18.73 6.30
C TYR A 533 40.79 -17.92 7.40
N HIS A 534 40.49 -16.63 7.49
CA HIS A 534 40.94 -15.77 8.58
C HIS A 534 39.80 -15.46 9.53
N CYS A 535 40.06 -15.52 10.83
CA CYS A 535 39.12 -15.13 11.87
C CYS A 535 39.47 -13.72 12.35
N ALA A 536 38.49 -12.80 12.31
CA ALA A 536 38.72 -11.43 12.74
C ALA A 536 39.04 -11.35 14.25
N PRO A 537 39.87 -10.40 14.72
CA PRO A 537 40.37 -10.39 16.10
C PRO A 537 39.28 -10.48 17.18
N LEU A 538 38.22 -9.66 17.09
CA LEU A 538 37.12 -9.70 18.06
C LEU A 538 36.24 -10.95 17.94
N VAL A 539 36.08 -11.49 16.73
CA VAL A 539 35.38 -12.77 16.50
C VAL A 539 36.18 -13.92 17.12
N ARG A 540 37.51 -13.88 17.03
CA ARG A 540 38.39 -14.87 17.66
C ARG A 540 38.29 -14.83 19.18
N LEU A 541 38.22 -13.65 19.79
CA LEU A 541 38.00 -13.52 21.24
C LEU A 541 36.63 -14.08 21.64
N TYR A 542 35.59 -13.77 20.85
CA TYR A 542 34.24 -14.28 21.11
C TYR A 542 34.18 -15.80 20.99
N ALA A 543 34.85 -16.35 19.99
CA ALA A 543 35.01 -17.79 19.80
C ALA A 543 35.68 -18.49 21.00
N ARG A 544 36.69 -17.85 21.63
CA ARG A 544 37.32 -18.37 22.85
C ARG A 544 36.38 -18.35 24.04
N LEU A 545 35.60 -17.28 24.20
CA LEU A 545 34.62 -17.15 25.27
C LEU A 545 33.56 -18.28 25.24
N LEU A 546 33.11 -18.65 24.03
CA LEU A 546 32.20 -19.80 23.86
C LEU A 546 32.82 -21.15 24.32
N GLY A 547 34.17 -21.25 24.34
CA GLY A 547 34.93 -22.42 24.74
C GLY A 547 35.18 -22.56 26.24
N VAL A 548 34.87 -21.53 27.04
CA VAL A 548 34.95 -21.62 28.51
C VAL A 548 33.64 -22.25 29.01
N PRO A 549 33.67 -23.42 29.66
CA PRO A 549 32.45 -24.00 30.23
C PRO A 549 31.88 -23.01 31.25
N SER A 550 30.57 -22.71 31.16
CA SER A 550 29.89 -22.01 32.24
C SER A 550 30.01 -22.86 33.50
N ALA A 551 30.11 -22.25 34.69
CA ALA A 551 30.32 -22.94 35.96
C ALA A 551 29.18 -23.91 36.40
N GLY A 552 28.30 -24.32 35.49
CA GLY A 552 27.22 -25.30 35.69
C GLY A 552 27.12 -26.43 34.66
N GLU A 553 27.98 -26.50 33.63
CA GLU A 553 27.99 -27.64 32.71
C GLU A 553 29.06 -28.66 33.13
N ALA A 554 28.63 -29.68 33.88
CA ALA A 554 29.45 -30.85 34.18
C ALA A 554 29.84 -31.56 32.87
N PRO A 555 31.10 -32.03 32.73
CA PRO A 555 31.54 -32.72 31.54
C PRO A 555 30.81 -34.06 31.40
N SER A 556 30.16 -34.27 30.26
CA SER A 556 29.63 -35.57 29.83
C SER A 556 30.71 -36.40 29.15
#